data_AF-A0A9W8QBC9-F1
#
_entry.id   AF-A0A9W8QBC9-F1
#
_cell.length_a   1.000
_cell.length_b   1.000
_cell.length_c   1.000
_cell.angle_alpha   90.00
_cell.angle_beta   90.00
_cell.angle_gamma   90.00
#
_symmetry.space_group_name_H-M   'P 1'
#
loop_
_entity.id
_entity.type
_entity.pdbx_description
1 polymer ?
#
loop_
_entity_poly.entity_id
_entity_poly.type
_entity_poly.pdbx_seq_one_letter_code
_entity_poly.pdbx_strand_id
1 'polypeptide(L)'
;MATATATVPSATAPALTALFTQPSECALLFTSLDIENTFTGGGPVEIRSYYQSNTANARFSSCNPPGWDLDNFTFSPAVCPSGWVYYRVTLTSSDIGQRAYTQACCCASGFTYAGNGQPNLPSQRCDSEPTSFAPSPGNETLSGADATTTMIVTMHQPFVAQWHESETKLLPFSLPSMASGAWLPTWTPRSKAEIVGGYRSYSNNKPLSDAILAIIAVGSILGFFVMIGLLWCCKHAMGE
;
A
#
# COMPACT_ATOMS: atom_id res chain seq x y z
N MET A 1 14.77 -10.83 -41.16
CA MET A 1 13.62 -10.09 -40.58
C MET A 1 14.00 -9.73 -39.17
N ALA A 2 14.14 -8.44 -38.85
CA ALA A 2 14.42 -7.98 -37.50
C ALA A 2 13.08 -7.78 -36.79
N THR A 3 12.83 -8.56 -35.74
CA THR A 3 11.65 -8.42 -34.89
C THR A 3 11.80 -7.16 -34.06
N ALA A 4 10.97 -6.15 -34.33
CA ALA A 4 10.91 -4.93 -33.52
C ALA A 4 10.25 -5.26 -32.19
N THR A 5 11.03 -5.21 -31.11
CA THR A 5 10.50 -5.27 -29.73
C THR A 5 9.75 -3.97 -29.47
N ALA A 6 8.43 -4.04 -29.44
CA ALA A 6 7.59 -2.89 -29.11
C ALA A 6 7.76 -2.57 -27.62
N THR A 7 8.46 -1.47 -27.33
CA THR A 7 8.51 -0.88 -26.00
C THR A 7 7.12 -0.32 -25.69
N VAL A 8 6.39 -0.97 -24.78
CA VAL A 8 5.12 -0.43 -24.25
C VAL A 8 5.47 0.86 -23.50
N PRO A 9 4.94 2.03 -23.91
CA PRO A 9 5.14 3.24 -23.13
C PRO A 9 4.45 3.04 -21.79
N SER A 10 5.21 3.11 -20.70
CA SER A 10 4.66 3.18 -19.34
C SER A 10 3.72 4.39 -19.31
N ALA A 11 2.41 4.12 -19.25
CA ALA A 11 1.40 5.17 -19.26
C ALA A 11 1.69 6.11 -18.10
N THR A 12 1.95 7.39 -18.42
CA THR A 12 2.17 8.41 -17.40
C THR A 12 0.86 8.61 -16.65
N ALA A 13 0.90 8.53 -15.31
CA ALA A 13 -0.28 8.73 -14.49
C ALA A 13 -0.94 10.08 -14.79
N PRO A 14 -2.28 10.18 -14.79
CA PRO A 14 -2.99 11.44 -15.02
C PRO A 14 -2.64 12.49 -13.95
N ALA A 15 -2.54 13.74 -14.36
CA ALA A 15 -2.34 14.84 -13.44
C ALA A 15 -3.67 15.25 -12.76
N LEU A 16 -3.62 15.47 -11.45
CA LEU A 16 -4.75 15.97 -10.65
C LEU A 16 -4.30 17.22 -9.87
N THR A 17 -3.99 18.30 -10.58
CA THR A 17 -3.47 19.53 -9.97
C THR A 17 -4.56 20.48 -9.48
N ALA A 18 -5.81 20.30 -9.95
CA ALA A 18 -6.97 21.05 -9.50
C ALA A 18 -7.65 20.36 -8.32
N LEU A 19 -8.20 21.16 -7.41
CA LEU A 19 -8.95 20.63 -6.27
C LEU A 19 -10.23 19.95 -6.74
N PHE A 20 -10.33 18.65 -6.54
CA PHE A 20 -11.55 17.89 -6.78
C PHE A 20 -12.39 17.85 -5.51
N THR A 21 -13.68 18.18 -5.59
CA THR A 21 -14.61 18.00 -4.47
C THR A 21 -15.54 16.86 -4.82
N GLN A 22 -15.50 15.80 -4.02
CA GLN A 22 -16.37 14.65 -4.23
C GLN A 22 -17.83 15.05 -3.92
N PRO A 23 -18.79 14.74 -4.80
CA PRO A 23 -20.20 14.95 -4.51
C PRO A 23 -20.66 14.19 -3.26
N SER A 24 -21.57 14.78 -2.48
CA SER A 24 -22.01 14.19 -1.19
C SER A 24 -22.69 12.83 -1.33
N GLU A 25 -23.36 12.59 -2.46
CA GLU A 25 -24.03 11.33 -2.78
C GLU A 25 -23.06 10.15 -2.93
N CYS A 26 -21.78 10.42 -3.16
CA CYS A 26 -20.74 9.40 -3.27
C CYS A 26 -20.46 8.71 -1.93
N ALA A 27 -20.76 9.37 -0.81
CA ALA A 27 -20.63 8.79 0.53
C ALA A 27 -21.60 7.62 0.79
N LEU A 28 -22.57 7.38 -0.09
CA LEU A 28 -23.56 6.30 0.04
C LEU A 28 -23.35 5.16 -0.97
N LEU A 29 -22.31 5.22 -1.82
CA LEU A 29 -22.07 4.24 -2.88
C LEU A 29 -21.19 3.09 -2.39
N PHE A 30 -21.71 2.32 -1.43
CA PHE A 30 -21.05 1.11 -0.94
C PHE A 30 -21.89 -0.14 -1.22
N THR A 31 -21.23 -1.28 -1.40
CA THR A 31 -21.83 -2.60 -1.48
C THR A 31 -21.22 -3.48 -0.41
N SER A 32 -22.00 -4.42 0.13
CA SER A 32 -21.49 -5.39 1.08
C SER A 32 -20.42 -6.25 0.42
N LEU A 33 -19.35 -6.51 1.17
CA LEU A 33 -18.49 -7.65 0.92
C LEU A 33 -19.07 -8.78 1.74
N ASP A 34 -19.29 -9.93 1.13
CA ASP A 34 -19.72 -11.18 1.78
C ASP A 34 -18.59 -11.75 2.66
N ILE A 35 -18.06 -10.91 3.55
CA ILE A 35 -16.93 -11.15 4.44
C ILE A 35 -17.38 -10.73 5.83
N GLU A 36 -17.57 -11.74 6.68
CA GLU A 36 -17.80 -11.57 8.10
C GLU A 36 -16.55 -12.04 8.84
N ASN A 37 -15.94 -11.14 9.61
CA ASN A 37 -14.83 -11.51 10.49
C ASN A 37 -15.30 -11.54 11.94
N THR A 38 -15.05 -12.67 12.58
CA THR A 38 -15.32 -12.88 14.00
C THR A 38 -14.07 -12.59 14.81
N PHE A 39 -14.16 -11.63 15.73
CA PHE A 39 -13.07 -11.28 16.63
C PHE A 39 -13.36 -11.79 18.04
N THR A 40 -12.44 -12.59 18.59
CA THR A 40 -12.51 -13.12 19.95
C THR A 40 -11.32 -12.62 20.75
N GLY A 41 -11.56 -11.63 21.61
CA GLY A 41 -10.55 -10.97 22.45
C GLY A 41 -10.82 -11.10 23.95
N GLY A 42 -11.15 -12.30 24.44
CA GLY A 42 -11.45 -12.54 25.86
C GLY A 42 -12.76 -11.89 26.39
N GLY A 43 -13.51 -11.22 25.51
CA GLY A 43 -14.82 -10.63 25.76
C GLY A 43 -15.91 -11.20 24.85
N PRO A 44 -17.07 -10.53 24.71
CA PRO A 44 -18.14 -10.96 23.80
C PRO A 44 -17.62 -11.04 22.36
N VAL A 45 -18.25 -11.93 21.59
CA VAL A 45 -17.92 -12.11 20.18
C VAL A 45 -18.33 -10.86 19.39
N GLU A 46 -17.38 -10.22 18.72
CA GLU A 46 -17.64 -9.11 17.81
C GLU A 46 -17.63 -9.62 16.37
N ILE A 47 -18.71 -9.34 15.63
CA ILE A 47 -18.77 -9.60 14.19
C ILE A 47 -18.59 -8.28 13.46
N ARG A 48 -17.68 -8.24 12.48
CA ARG A 48 -17.54 -7.09 11.58
C ARG A 48 -18.04 -7.45 10.19
N SER A 49 -18.98 -6.64 9.70
CA SER A 49 -19.41 -6.65 8.31
C SER A 49 -18.72 -5.53 7.55
N TYR A 50 -18.14 -5.86 6.40
CA TYR A 50 -17.38 -4.90 5.60
C TYR A 50 -18.16 -4.48 4.35
N TYR A 51 -18.02 -3.21 4.00
CA TYR A 51 -18.65 -2.61 2.83
C TYR A 51 -17.60 -1.89 2.02
N GLN A 52 -17.55 -2.13 0.71
CA GLN A 52 -16.61 -1.46 -0.19
C GLN A 52 -17.32 -0.57 -1.18
N SER A 53 -16.60 0.38 -1.78
CA SER A 53 -17.17 1.21 -2.85
C SER A 53 -17.80 0.35 -3.96
N ASN A 54 -19.02 0.67 -4.35
CA ASN A 54 -19.76 -0.07 -5.37
C ASN A 54 -19.34 0.38 -6.77
N THR A 55 -18.25 -0.21 -7.27
CA THR A 55 -17.65 0.10 -8.58
C THR A 55 -18.56 -0.26 -9.76
N ALA A 56 -19.51 -1.17 -9.56
CA ALA A 56 -20.50 -1.55 -10.56
C ALA A 56 -21.65 -0.54 -10.70
N ASN A 57 -21.82 0.37 -9.74
CA ASN A 57 -22.85 1.40 -9.82
C ASN A 57 -22.48 2.45 -10.89
N ALA A 58 -23.41 2.77 -11.79
CA ALA A 58 -23.17 3.76 -12.85
C ALA A 58 -22.77 5.16 -12.32
N ARG A 59 -23.14 5.50 -11.07
CA ARG A 59 -22.76 6.75 -10.41
C ARG A 59 -21.35 6.73 -9.82
N PHE A 60 -20.69 5.57 -9.74
CA PHE A 60 -19.34 5.48 -9.20
C PHE A 60 -18.36 6.34 -10.01
N SER A 61 -18.48 6.32 -11.34
CA SER A 61 -17.62 7.11 -12.22
C SER A 61 -17.71 8.61 -11.99
N SER A 62 -18.89 9.14 -11.61
CA SER A 62 -19.05 10.57 -11.28
C SER A 62 -18.45 10.97 -9.94
N CYS A 63 -18.07 9.99 -9.11
CA CYS A 63 -17.47 10.22 -7.80
C CYS A 63 -15.95 10.32 -7.83
N ASN A 64 -15.34 10.16 -9.01
CA ASN A 64 -13.91 10.13 -9.21
C ASN A 64 -13.44 11.31 -10.08
N PRO A 65 -12.21 11.79 -9.88
CA PRO A 65 -11.65 12.89 -10.66
C PRO A 65 -11.39 12.48 -12.11
N PRO A 66 -11.34 13.43 -13.07
CA PRO A 66 -11.05 13.12 -14.46
C PRO A 66 -9.75 12.32 -14.65
N GLY A 67 -9.77 11.34 -15.57
CA GLY A 67 -8.62 10.51 -15.88
C GLY A 67 -8.38 9.35 -14.90
N TRP A 68 -9.22 9.18 -13.88
CA TRP A 68 -9.14 8.03 -12.98
C TRP A 68 -9.22 6.69 -13.74
N ASP A 69 -8.52 5.70 -13.20
CA ASP A 69 -8.53 4.32 -13.67
C ASP A 69 -8.88 3.42 -12.47
N LEU A 70 -9.78 2.46 -12.69
CA LEU A 70 -10.23 1.54 -11.66
C LEU A 70 -9.09 0.66 -11.16
N ASP A 71 -8.21 0.25 -12.08
CA ASP A 71 -7.06 -0.60 -11.76
C ASP A 71 -5.91 0.23 -11.14
N ASN A 72 -5.91 1.54 -11.37
CA ASN A 72 -4.81 2.42 -11.01
C ASN A 72 -5.29 3.81 -10.55
N PHE A 73 -5.66 3.91 -9.28
CA PHE A 73 -6.00 5.16 -8.60
C PHE A 73 -4.78 6.05 -8.30
N THR A 74 -3.80 6.09 -9.20
CA THR A 74 -2.56 6.86 -9.06
C THR A 74 -2.58 8.09 -9.95
N PHE A 75 -2.15 9.23 -9.40
CA PHE A 75 -2.12 10.52 -10.08
C PHE A 75 -0.75 11.20 -9.88
N SER A 76 -0.22 11.87 -10.92
CA SER A 76 1.06 12.60 -10.84
C SER A 76 1.13 13.77 -11.83
N PRO A 77 1.46 15.00 -11.38
CA PRO A 77 1.36 15.46 -10.00
C PRO A 77 -0.09 15.49 -9.53
N ALA A 78 -0.31 15.34 -8.23
CA ALA A 78 -1.67 15.21 -7.70
C ALA A 78 -1.95 16.01 -6.44
N VAL A 79 -3.20 16.38 -6.26
CA VAL A 79 -3.76 16.97 -5.04
C VAL A 79 -4.88 16.04 -4.59
N CYS A 80 -4.84 15.59 -3.34
CA CYS A 80 -5.95 14.82 -2.79
C CYS A 80 -7.25 15.64 -2.88
N PRO A 81 -8.41 14.98 -3.03
CA PRO A 81 -9.69 15.67 -3.01
C PRO A 81 -9.89 16.56 -1.78
N SER A 82 -10.76 17.55 -1.91
CA SER A 82 -11.06 18.50 -0.85
C SER A 82 -11.51 17.80 0.44
N GLY A 83 -10.87 18.14 1.55
CA GLY A 83 -11.15 17.56 2.87
C GLY A 83 -10.54 16.19 3.12
N TRP A 84 -9.81 15.61 2.16
CA TRP A 84 -9.13 14.32 2.32
C TRP A 84 -7.79 14.49 3.04
N VAL A 85 -7.40 13.46 3.78
CA VAL A 85 -6.15 13.43 4.55
C VAL A 85 -5.09 12.66 3.79
N TYR A 86 -3.85 13.16 3.80
CA TYR A 86 -2.71 12.51 3.19
C TYR A 86 -2.10 11.55 4.21
N TYR A 87 -2.27 10.26 4.00
CA TYR A 87 -1.67 9.22 4.82
C TYR A 87 -0.38 8.71 4.22
N ARG A 88 0.52 8.23 5.10
CA ARG A 88 1.75 7.53 4.72
C ARG A 88 2.54 8.28 3.64
N VAL A 89 2.85 9.55 3.90
CA VAL A 89 3.67 10.33 2.97
C VAL A 89 5.08 9.77 3.03
N THR A 90 5.62 9.30 1.92
CA THR A 90 6.95 8.66 1.86
C THR A 90 7.74 9.19 0.67
N LEU A 91 9.05 9.27 0.83
CA LEU A 91 9.96 9.43 -0.30
C LEU A 91 10.31 8.04 -0.84
N THR A 92 9.87 7.74 -2.06
CA THR A 92 10.18 6.48 -2.73
C THR A 92 11.36 6.72 -3.67
N SER A 93 12.51 6.14 -3.34
CA SER A 93 13.65 6.05 -4.26
C SER A 93 13.58 4.70 -5.00
N SER A 94 13.50 4.72 -6.33
CA SER A 94 13.69 3.51 -7.12
C SER A 94 15.19 3.20 -7.21
N ASP A 95 15.61 2.02 -6.77
CA ASP A 95 17.03 1.62 -6.59
C ASP A 95 17.89 1.65 -7.88
N ILE A 96 17.30 1.94 -9.05
CA ILE A 96 18.00 1.90 -10.33
C ILE A 96 17.75 3.20 -11.10
N GLY A 97 18.55 4.23 -10.81
CA GLY A 97 18.72 5.41 -11.68
C GLY A 97 17.45 6.20 -12.03
N GLN A 98 16.32 5.94 -11.37
CA GLN A 98 15.04 6.55 -11.66
C GLN A 98 14.63 7.55 -10.58
N ARG A 99 13.99 8.60 -11.08
CA ARG A 99 13.38 9.74 -10.39
C ARG A 99 12.83 9.37 -9.01
N ALA A 100 13.36 10.00 -7.97
CA ALA A 100 12.76 9.96 -6.65
C ALA A 100 11.44 10.73 -6.68
N TYR A 101 10.37 10.12 -6.17
CA TYR A 101 9.08 10.78 -6.03
C TYR A 101 8.63 10.70 -4.58
N THR A 102 7.96 11.75 -4.13
CA THR A 102 7.19 11.71 -2.89
C THR A 102 5.82 11.14 -3.24
N GLN A 103 5.28 10.24 -2.42
CA GLN A 103 3.91 9.77 -2.57
C GLN A 103 3.13 9.90 -1.27
N ALA A 104 1.81 9.94 -1.37
CA ALA A 104 0.89 9.78 -0.25
C ALA A 104 -0.36 9.00 -0.68
N CYS A 105 -1.05 8.42 0.30
CA CYS A 105 -2.35 7.78 0.12
C CYS A 105 -3.45 8.71 0.65
N CYS A 106 -4.34 9.18 -0.21
CA CYS A 106 -5.45 10.04 0.14
C CYS A 106 -6.63 9.19 0.63
N CYS A 107 -7.15 9.50 1.82
CA CYS A 107 -8.39 8.93 2.32
C CYS A 107 -9.44 10.02 2.56
N ALA A 108 -10.71 9.69 2.33
CA ALA A 108 -11.83 10.58 2.61
C ALA A 108 -11.88 10.96 4.10
N SER A 109 -12.48 12.11 4.41
CA SER A 109 -12.65 12.53 5.80
C SER A 109 -13.43 11.49 6.60
N GLY A 110 -12.96 11.14 7.80
CA GLY A 110 -13.53 10.06 8.62
C GLY A 110 -13.01 8.66 8.32
N PHE A 111 -12.12 8.50 7.34
CA PHE A 111 -11.45 7.23 7.02
C PHE A 111 -9.97 7.28 7.39
N THR A 112 -9.43 6.15 7.84
CA THR A 112 -8.02 5.96 8.18
C THR A 112 -7.37 4.97 7.22
N TYR A 113 -6.15 5.28 6.76
CA TYR A 113 -5.40 4.37 5.90
C TYR A 113 -4.97 3.09 6.64
N ALA A 114 -5.28 1.94 6.06
CA ALA A 114 -4.83 0.62 6.50
C ALA A 114 -4.00 -0.03 5.38
N GLY A 115 -2.70 -0.23 5.64
CA GLY A 115 -1.73 -0.79 4.68
C GLY A 115 -1.31 -2.24 4.93
N ASN A 116 -1.85 -2.87 5.97
CA ASN A 116 -1.57 -4.26 6.31
C ASN A 116 -2.90 -5.03 6.21
N GLY A 117 -3.00 -5.90 5.19
CA GLY A 117 -4.21 -6.65 4.89
C GLY A 117 -4.62 -7.55 6.05
N GLN A 118 -5.91 -7.51 6.41
CA GLN A 118 -6.52 -8.70 6.99
C GLN A 118 -6.66 -9.74 5.88
N PRO A 119 -6.64 -11.05 6.18
CA PRO A 119 -6.97 -12.07 5.20
C PRO A 119 -8.30 -11.70 4.51
N ASN A 120 -8.34 -11.76 3.18
CA ASN A 120 -9.51 -11.47 2.34
C ASN A 120 -9.89 -9.98 2.16
N LEU A 121 -9.13 -9.03 2.73
CA LEU A 121 -9.31 -7.60 2.45
C LEU A 121 -8.22 -7.06 1.51
N PRO A 122 -8.51 -5.98 0.75
CA PRO A 122 -7.48 -5.27 -0.01
C PRO A 122 -6.30 -4.86 0.89
N SER A 123 -5.09 -5.00 0.34
CA SER A 123 -3.84 -4.71 1.04
C SER A 123 -3.67 -3.23 1.37
N GLN A 124 -4.21 -2.34 0.53
CA GLN A 124 -4.27 -0.90 0.74
C GLN A 124 -5.71 -0.44 0.65
N ARG A 125 -6.19 0.20 1.72
CA ARG A 125 -7.56 0.67 1.83
C ARG A 125 -7.65 1.81 2.83
N CYS A 126 -8.73 2.56 2.74
CA CYS A 126 -9.14 3.55 3.73
C CYS A 126 -10.36 2.99 4.44
N ASP A 127 -10.26 2.76 5.75
CA ASP A 127 -11.31 2.15 6.59
C ASP A 127 -11.99 3.24 7.44
N SER A 128 -13.31 3.21 7.55
CA SER A 128 -14.04 4.05 8.51
C SER A 128 -13.86 3.52 9.94
N GLU A 129 -14.10 4.38 10.94
CA GLU A 129 -14.27 3.87 12.30
C GLU A 129 -15.47 2.89 12.35
N PRO A 130 -15.38 1.80 13.12
CA PRO A 130 -16.49 0.86 13.27
C PRO A 130 -17.67 1.54 13.97
N THR A 131 -18.85 1.50 13.36
CA THR A 131 -20.08 2.01 13.98
C THR A 131 -20.91 0.85 14.53
N SER A 132 -21.40 0.97 15.77
CA SER A 132 -22.07 -0.11 16.52
C SER A 132 -23.60 -0.19 16.34
N PHE A 133 -24.18 0.52 15.38
CA PHE A 133 -25.63 0.56 15.22
C PHE A 133 -26.05 0.60 13.75
N ALA A 134 -26.50 -0.54 13.23
CA ALA A 134 -27.75 -0.66 12.49
C ALA A 134 -28.04 -2.14 12.15
N PRO A 135 -29.33 -2.54 12.05
CA PRO A 135 -29.70 -3.71 11.25
C PRO A 135 -29.09 -3.54 9.86
N SER A 136 -28.76 -4.66 9.21
CA SER A 136 -28.30 -4.71 7.81
C SER A 136 -28.98 -3.64 6.95
N PRO A 137 -28.28 -2.98 5.99
CA PRO A 137 -28.91 -2.20 4.95
C PRO A 137 -29.69 -3.17 4.02
N GLY A 138 -30.85 -3.60 4.52
CA GLY A 138 -31.66 -4.70 4.04
C GLY A 138 -32.64 -5.05 5.16
N ASN A 139 -33.93 -5.09 4.86
CA ASN A 139 -35.06 -4.99 5.79
C ASN A 139 -35.25 -6.21 6.74
N GLU A 140 -34.17 -6.86 7.18
CA GLU A 140 -34.20 -8.08 7.99
C GLU A 140 -33.96 -7.73 9.46
N THR A 141 -35.03 -7.82 10.25
CA THR A 141 -34.97 -7.82 11.71
C THR A 141 -34.26 -9.08 12.20
N LEU A 142 -33.04 -8.94 12.71
CA LEU A 142 -32.34 -9.97 13.47
C LEU A 142 -33.10 -10.24 14.78
N SER A 143 -33.94 -11.28 14.77
CA SER A 143 -34.60 -11.80 15.98
C SER A 143 -33.75 -12.89 16.62
N GLY A 144 -33.06 -12.56 17.72
CA GLY A 144 -32.35 -13.54 18.52
C GLY A 144 -31.28 -12.89 19.38
N ALA A 145 -31.57 -12.73 20.67
CA ALA A 145 -30.59 -12.27 21.64
C ALA A 145 -29.55 -13.38 21.89
N ASP A 146 -28.42 -13.28 21.22
CA ASP A 146 -27.11 -13.60 21.76
C ASP A 146 -26.27 -12.31 21.63
N ALA A 147 -25.36 -12.07 22.57
CA ALA A 147 -24.63 -10.80 22.74
C ALA A 147 -23.58 -10.51 21.65
N THR A 148 -23.98 -10.62 20.38
CA THR A 148 -23.16 -10.42 19.20
C THR A 148 -23.40 -9.01 18.69
N THR A 149 -22.47 -8.11 18.98
CA THR A 149 -22.50 -6.76 18.41
C THR A 149 -21.97 -6.85 16.99
N THR A 150 -22.84 -6.65 15.99
CA THR A 150 -22.41 -6.47 14.60
C THR A 150 -21.94 -5.04 14.40
N MET A 151 -20.67 -4.88 14.02
CA MET A 151 -20.09 -3.59 13.65
C MET A 151 -20.00 -3.46 12.14
N ILE A 152 -20.32 -2.27 11.64
CA ILE A 152 -20.21 -1.96 10.22
C ILE A 152 -18.90 -1.18 9.99
N VAL A 153 -18.12 -1.63 9.02
CA VAL A 153 -16.93 -0.94 8.52
C VAL A 153 -17.10 -0.67 7.03
N THR A 154 -17.04 0.60 6.64
CA THR A 154 -16.99 0.99 5.23
C THR A 154 -15.55 1.23 4.82
N MET A 155 -15.21 0.92 3.58
CA MET A 155 -13.87 1.13 3.07
C MET A 155 -13.83 1.46 1.58
N HIS A 156 -12.79 2.18 1.18
CA HIS A 156 -12.56 2.54 -0.22
C HIS A 156 -11.09 2.41 -0.58
N GLN A 157 -10.80 2.32 -1.87
CA GLN A 157 -9.43 2.35 -2.37
C GLN A 157 -8.85 3.77 -2.18
N PRO A 158 -7.63 3.91 -1.63
CA PRO A 158 -6.98 5.21 -1.52
C PRO A 158 -6.62 5.76 -2.89
N PHE A 159 -6.64 7.09 -3.03
CA PHE A 159 -5.97 7.72 -4.17
C PHE A 159 -4.48 7.82 -3.87
N VAL A 160 -3.63 7.40 -4.79
CA VAL A 160 -2.19 7.52 -4.65
C VAL A 160 -1.74 8.80 -5.34
N ALA A 161 -1.42 9.81 -4.53
CA ALA A 161 -0.88 11.07 -5.03
C ALA A 161 0.64 10.98 -5.09
N GLN A 162 1.22 11.25 -6.25
CA GLN A 162 2.67 11.25 -6.46
C GLN A 162 3.16 12.63 -6.90
N TRP A 163 4.41 12.92 -6.55
CA TRP A 163 5.10 14.16 -6.89
C TRP A 163 6.56 13.90 -7.21
N HIS A 164 6.94 14.19 -8.44
CA HIS A 164 8.34 14.36 -8.78
C HIS A 164 8.84 15.76 -8.36
N GLU A 165 10.13 15.88 -8.07
CA GLU A 165 10.75 17.16 -7.65
C GLU A 165 10.48 18.28 -8.66
N SER A 166 10.54 17.98 -9.97
CA SER A 166 10.28 18.94 -11.04
C SER A 166 8.81 19.40 -11.13
N GLU A 167 7.87 18.66 -10.53
CA GLU A 167 6.43 18.92 -10.62
C GLU A 167 5.91 19.73 -9.43
N THR A 168 6.72 19.90 -8.39
CA THR A 168 6.33 20.61 -7.15
C THR A 168 5.83 22.03 -7.39
N LYS A 169 6.33 22.70 -8.43
CA LYS A 169 5.90 24.06 -8.83
C LYS A 169 4.49 24.10 -9.43
N LEU A 170 3.94 22.96 -9.83
CA LEU A 170 2.58 22.85 -10.39
C LEU A 170 1.51 22.69 -9.29
N LEU A 171 1.93 22.53 -8.03
CA LEU A 171 1.04 22.32 -6.91
C LEU A 171 0.60 23.66 -6.28
N PRO A 172 -0.63 23.74 -5.77
CA PRO A 172 -1.11 24.92 -5.04
C PRO A 172 -0.54 25.03 -3.61
N PHE A 173 0.36 24.13 -3.20
CA PHE A 173 0.99 24.09 -1.89
C PHE A 173 2.42 23.57 -1.96
N SER A 174 3.21 23.87 -0.93
CA SER A 174 4.53 23.28 -0.75
C SER A 174 4.43 21.91 -0.08
N LEU A 175 5.19 20.94 -0.60
CA LEU A 175 5.32 19.62 0.01
C LEU A 175 6.23 19.67 1.25
N PRO A 176 6.05 18.76 2.22
CA PRO A 176 7.01 18.59 3.29
C PRO A 176 8.37 18.13 2.74
N SER A 177 9.45 18.66 3.32
CA SER A 177 10.80 18.17 3.00
C SER A 177 11.03 16.81 3.67
N MET A 178 11.25 15.78 2.86
CA MET A 178 11.38 14.39 3.31
C MET A 178 12.82 13.91 3.12
N ALA A 179 13.43 13.36 4.17
CA ALA A 179 14.69 12.64 4.06
C ALA A 179 14.46 11.22 3.53
N SER A 180 15.50 10.60 2.94
CA SER A 180 15.42 9.20 2.52
C SER A 180 15.06 8.28 3.70
N GLY A 181 14.10 7.37 3.48
CA GLY A 181 13.58 6.46 4.50
C GLY A 181 12.63 7.09 5.52
N ALA A 182 12.47 8.42 5.55
CA ALA A 182 11.51 9.10 6.41
C ALA A 182 10.08 8.93 5.90
N TRP A 183 9.11 8.92 6.82
CA TRP A 183 7.69 8.88 6.46
C TRP A 183 6.85 9.75 7.41
N LEU A 184 5.73 10.25 6.90
CA LEU A 184 4.71 10.95 7.68
C LEU A 184 3.48 10.07 7.79
N PRO A 185 2.99 9.74 9.01
CA PRO A 185 1.75 9.00 9.16
C PRO A 185 0.57 9.71 8.54
N THR A 186 0.46 11.01 8.81
CA THR A 186 -0.57 11.90 8.31
C THR A 186 0.00 13.26 7.99
N TRP A 187 -0.60 13.92 7.01
CA TRP A 187 -0.28 15.29 6.63
C TRP A 187 -1.49 15.95 5.97
N THR A 188 -1.56 17.28 6.07
CA THR A 188 -2.50 18.09 5.28
C THR A 188 -1.77 19.33 4.78
N PRO A 189 -2.14 19.89 3.61
CA PRO A 189 -1.54 21.13 3.13
C PRO A 189 -1.65 22.23 4.20
N ARG A 190 -0.52 22.91 4.46
CA ARG A 190 -0.35 23.97 5.48
C ARG A 190 -0.23 23.49 6.94
N SER A 191 -0.34 22.19 7.23
CA SER A 191 0.02 21.69 8.56
C SER A 191 1.54 21.59 8.72
N LYS A 192 2.05 21.74 9.95
CA LYS A 192 3.43 21.35 10.24
C LYS A 192 3.55 19.83 10.09
N ALA A 193 4.60 19.39 9.41
CA ALA A 193 4.87 17.97 9.21
C ALA A 193 5.64 17.42 10.43
N GLU A 194 5.02 16.49 11.15
CA GLU A 194 5.68 15.76 12.24
C GLU A 194 6.29 14.48 11.67
N ILE A 195 7.51 14.60 11.14
CA ILE A 195 8.22 13.49 10.51
C ILE A 195 8.50 12.43 11.57
N VAL A 196 7.87 11.27 11.41
CA VAL A 196 8.22 10.10 12.21
C VAL A 196 9.47 9.52 11.59
N GLY A 197 10.50 9.37 12.44
CA GLY A 197 11.83 8.93 12.04
C GLY A 197 11.79 7.74 11.09
N GLY A 198 12.73 7.74 10.15
CA GLY A 198 12.74 6.77 9.07
C GLY A 198 12.71 5.35 9.59
N TYR A 199 11.96 4.50 8.90
CA TYR A 199 12.02 3.08 9.15
C TYR A 199 13.50 2.72 8.97
N ARG A 200 14.22 2.47 10.07
CA ARG A 200 15.34 1.53 9.99
C ARG A 200 14.63 0.32 9.42
N SER A 201 14.86 0.04 8.15
CA SER A 201 14.54 -1.26 7.59
C SER A 201 15.20 -2.21 8.57
N TYR A 202 14.39 -2.79 9.46
CA TYR A 202 14.74 -3.95 10.20
C TYR A 202 14.73 -5.07 9.16
N SER A 203 15.62 -4.96 8.18
CA SER A 203 16.11 -6.08 7.39
C SER A 203 16.98 -6.91 8.33
N ASN A 204 16.38 -7.42 9.40
CA ASN A 204 17.06 -8.30 10.35
C ASN A 204 17.47 -9.63 9.73
N ASN A 205 17.14 -9.88 8.46
CA ASN A 205 17.49 -11.13 7.81
C ASN A 205 18.45 -10.98 6.63
N LYS A 206 18.89 -9.76 6.27
CA LYS A 206 19.89 -9.60 5.18
C LYS A 206 21.35 -9.81 5.60
N PRO A 207 21.85 -9.45 6.81
CA PRO A 207 23.26 -9.69 7.10
C PRO A 207 23.57 -11.17 7.36
N LEU A 208 22.62 -11.92 7.94
CA LEU A 208 22.86 -13.33 8.29
C LEU A 208 22.74 -14.26 7.08
N SER A 209 21.77 -14.04 6.19
CA SER A 209 21.60 -14.89 5.00
C SER A 209 22.73 -14.69 4.00
N ASP A 210 23.15 -13.46 3.73
CA ASP A 210 24.29 -13.17 2.84
C ASP A 210 25.62 -13.66 3.45
N ALA A 211 25.82 -13.51 4.77
CA ALA A 211 27.00 -14.07 5.44
C ALA A 211 27.01 -15.61 5.45
N ILE A 212 25.87 -16.26 5.68
CA ILE A 212 25.76 -17.72 5.62
C ILE A 212 26.01 -18.22 4.19
N LEU A 213 25.44 -17.57 3.18
CA LEU A 213 25.72 -17.89 1.78
C LEU A 213 27.20 -17.70 1.42
N ALA A 214 27.84 -16.64 1.91
CA ALA A 214 29.26 -16.42 1.71
C ALA A 214 30.13 -17.50 2.41
N ILE A 215 29.79 -17.89 3.64
CA ILE A 215 30.51 -18.95 4.38
C ILE A 215 30.34 -20.30 3.68
N ILE A 216 29.13 -20.64 3.22
CA ILE A 216 28.88 -21.88 2.47
C ILE A 216 29.68 -21.86 1.16
N ALA A 217 29.63 -20.77 0.40
CA ALA A 217 30.35 -20.66 -0.87
C ALA A 217 31.87 -20.80 -0.68
N VAL A 218 32.45 -20.08 0.28
CA VAL A 218 33.90 -20.14 0.57
C VAL A 218 34.29 -21.52 1.10
N GLY A 219 33.47 -22.12 1.97
CA GLY A 219 33.69 -23.46 2.51
C GLY A 219 33.64 -24.55 1.42
N SER A 220 32.67 -24.47 0.50
CA SER A 220 32.56 -25.40 -0.63
C SER A 220 33.75 -25.28 -1.58
N ILE A 221 34.22 -24.07 -1.88
CA ILE A 221 35.38 -23.84 -2.74
C ILE A 221 36.65 -24.40 -2.10
N LEU A 222 36.90 -24.09 -0.82
CA LEU A 222 38.06 -24.61 -0.09
C LEU A 222 38.03 -26.14 0.01
N GLY A 223 36.86 -26.72 0.34
CA GLY A 223 36.68 -28.18 0.38
C GLY A 223 36.97 -28.85 -0.96
N PHE A 224 36.53 -28.24 -2.06
CA PHE A 224 36.81 -28.74 -3.40
C PHE A 224 38.30 -28.75 -3.73
N PHE A 225 39.03 -27.67 -3.40
CA PHE A 225 40.48 -27.61 -3.61
C PHE A 225 41.26 -28.61 -2.74
N VAL A 226 40.85 -28.82 -1.49
CA VAL A 226 41.45 -29.84 -0.61
C VAL A 226 41.23 -31.25 -1.18
N MET A 227 40.01 -31.54 -1.65
CA MET A 227 39.70 -32.83 -2.28
C MET A 227 40.53 -33.07 -3.55
N ILE A 228 40.68 -32.06 -4.41
CA ILE A 228 41.57 -32.16 -5.59
C ILE A 228 43.00 -32.42 -5.15
N GLY A 229 43.51 -31.69 -4.15
CA GLY A 229 44.86 -31.88 -3.62
C GLY A 229 45.09 -33.29 -3.09
N LEU A 230 44.14 -33.82 -2.31
CA LEU A 230 44.19 -35.19 -1.79
C LEU A 230 44.16 -36.22 -2.92
N LEU A 231 43.31 -36.05 -3.92
CA LEU A 231 43.28 -36.94 -5.10
C LEU A 231 44.60 -36.89 -5.88
N TRP A 232 45.22 -35.71 -6.00
CA TRP A 232 46.54 -35.55 -6.61
C TRP A 232 47.63 -36.25 -5.80
N CYS A 233 47.65 -36.09 -4.49
CA CYS A 233 48.58 -36.78 -3.60
C CYS A 233 48.39 -38.30 -3.64
N CYS A 234 47.14 -38.78 -3.60
CA CYS A 234 46.80 -40.19 -3.72
C CYS A 234 47.26 -40.77 -5.06
N LYS A 235 47.04 -40.05 -6.17
CA LYS A 235 47.56 -40.46 -7.49
C LYS A 235 49.08 -40.57 -7.48
N HIS A 236 49.78 -39.58 -6.93
CA HIS A 236 51.24 -39.55 -6.92
C HIS A 236 51.86 -40.59 -5.97
N ALA A 237 51.15 -40.99 -4.91
CA ALA A 237 51.57 -42.03 -3.97
C ALA A 237 51.31 -43.46 -4.46
N MET A 238 50.34 -43.66 -5.36
CA MET A 238 49.94 -44.99 -5.87
C MET A 238 50.72 -45.46 -7.11
N GLY A 239 51.67 -44.67 -7.61
CA GLY A 239 52.66 -45.11 -8.59
C GLY A 239 52.38 -44.67 -10.02
N GLU A 240 53.23 -43.76 -10.49
CA GLU A 240 54.11 -43.89 -11.66
C GLU A 240 55.15 -42.78 -11.61
#